data_AF-A0A3B4XAR5-F1
#
_entry.id   AF-A0A3B4XAR5-F1
#
_cell.length_a   1.000
_cell.length_b   1.000
_cell.length_c   1.000
_cell.angle_alpha   90.00
_cell.angle_beta   90.00
_cell.angle_gamma   90.00
#
_symmetry.space_group_name_H-M   'P 1'
#
loop_
_entity.id
_entity.type
_entity.pdbx_description
1 polymer ?
#
loop_
_entity_poly.entity_id
_entity_poly.type
_entity_poly.pdbx_seq_one_letter_code
_entity_poly.pdbx_strand_id
1 'polypeptide(L)'
;MASDQATEPEPEPTEDSKGRPFMSMADVESHNTQEDVWMVIHDKVYNVTKYLDDHPGGEEVLMDRAGQNATEDFEDVGHSRDARKQLDKFEVGELA
;
A
#
# COMPACT_ATOMS: atom_id res chain seq x y z
N MET A 1 -22.99 4.97 43.81
CA MET A 1 -21.51 4.89 43.83
C MET A 1 -21.13 4.38 42.44
N ALA A 2 -20.75 5.31 41.55
CA ALA A 2 -19.37 5.50 41.09
C ALA A 2 -18.89 4.30 40.24
N SER A 3 -18.45 4.40 39.00
CA SER A 3 -18.26 5.51 38.07
C SER A 3 -18.20 4.91 36.68
N ASP A 4 -18.68 5.67 35.72
CA ASP A 4 -18.35 5.58 34.31
C ASP A 4 -16.82 5.48 34.13
N GLN A 5 -16.33 4.49 33.38
CA GLN A 5 -15.04 4.57 32.71
C GLN A 5 -15.19 3.87 31.35
N ALA A 6 -15.82 4.58 30.42
CA ALA A 6 -15.54 4.38 29.01
C ALA A 6 -14.03 4.59 28.80
N THR A 7 -13.34 3.52 28.41
CA THR A 7 -12.01 3.64 27.81
C THR A 7 -12.23 4.34 26.47
N GLU A 8 -11.88 5.62 26.40
CA GLU A 8 -11.64 6.30 25.12
C GLU A 8 -10.58 5.47 24.37
N PRO A 9 -10.85 5.00 23.13
CA PRO A 9 -9.77 4.52 22.30
C PRO A 9 -8.83 5.71 22.08
N GLU A 10 -7.55 5.53 22.41
CA GLU A 10 -6.50 6.47 22.01
C GLU A 10 -6.69 6.78 20.52
N PRO A 11 -6.49 8.05 20.08
CA PRO A 11 -6.49 8.32 18.65
C PRO A 11 -5.32 7.51 18.07
N GLU A 12 -5.66 6.39 17.44
CA GLU A 12 -4.73 5.64 16.62
C GLU A 12 -4.05 6.65 15.68
N PRO A 13 -2.73 6.55 15.48
CA PRO A 13 -2.03 7.53 14.65
C PRO A 13 -2.78 7.59 13.32
N THR A 14 -3.37 8.75 13.00
CA THR A 14 -4.23 8.89 11.83
C THR A 14 -3.41 9.05 10.55
N GLU A 15 -2.09 9.24 10.69
CA GLU A 15 -1.18 9.57 9.61
C GLU A 15 0.22 9.01 9.81
N ASP A 16 0.84 8.63 8.70
CA ASP A 16 2.17 8.06 8.62
C ASP A 16 3.29 9.08 8.88
N SER A 17 4.55 8.66 8.91
CA SER A 17 5.70 9.57 9.13
C SER A 17 5.81 10.71 8.09
N LYS A 18 5.14 10.60 6.93
CA LYS A 18 5.05 11.64 5.89
C LYS A 18 3.71 12.39 5.86
N GLY A 19 2.81 12.17 6.83
CA GLY A 19 1.52 12.88 6.92
C GLY A 19 0.48 12.42 5.89
N ARG A 20 0.51 11.14 5.49
CA ARG A 20 -0.51 10.53 4.63
C ARG A 20 -1.38 9.60 5.47
N PRO A 21 -2.65 9.41 5.09
CA PRO A 21 -3.57 8.57 5.86
C PRO A 21 -3.08 7.13 5.87
N PHE A 22 -3.34 6.45 7.00
CA PHE A 22 -3.25 5.00 7.01
C PHE A 22 -4.40 4.37 6.23
N MET A 23 -4.12 3.24 5.60
CA MET A 23 -5.07 2.50 4.80
C MET A 23 -5.21 1.10 5.36
N SER A 24 -6.42 0.55 5.33
CA SER A 24 -6.63 -0.85 5.70
C SER A 24 -6.40 -1.76 4.50
N MET A 25 -6.13 -3.05 4.76
CA MET A 25 -6.07 -4.04 3.67
C MET A 25 -7.37 -4.07 2.87
N ALA A 26 -8.53 -3.89 3.52
CA ALA A 26 -9.82 -3.86 2.85
C ALA A 26 -9.98 -2.67 1.89
N ASP A 27 -9.36 -1.52 2.21
CA ASP A 27 -9.30 -0.38 1.28
C ASP A 27 -8.48 -0.76 0.07
N VAL A 28 -7.27 -1.30 0.27
CA VAL A 28 -6.37 -1.72 -0.81
C VAL A 28 -7.01 -2.79 -1.70
N GLU A 29 -7.69 -3.78 -1.13
CA GLU A 29 -8.41 -4.84 -1.86
C GLU A 29 -9.50 -4.30 -2.80
N SER A 30 -10.08 -3.14 -2.49
CA SER A 30 -11.06 -2.47 -3.35
C SER A 30 -10.42 -1.84 -4.60
N HIS A 31 -9.10 -1.66 -4.62
CA HIS A 31 -8.30 -1.07 -5.68
C HIS A 31 -7.58 -2.14 -6.52
N ASN A 32 -8.37 -2.96 -7.21
CA ASN A 32 -7.91 -4.13 -7.97
C ASN A 32 -8.25 -4.11 -9.47
N THR A 33 -8.41 -2.91 -10.06
CA THR A 33 -8.84 -2.75 -11.47
C THR A 33 -7.72 -2.15 -12.31
N GLN A 34 -7.71 -2.34 -13.64
CA GLN A 34 -6.64 -1.81 -14.52
C GLN A 34 -6.49 -0.28 -14.42
N GLU A 35 -7.57 0.43 -14.12
CA GLU A 35 -7.57 1.89 -13.96
C GLU A 35 -7.33 2.33 -12.52
N ASP A 36 -7.20 1.39 -11.58
CA ASP A 36 -6.94 1.65 -10.16
C ASP A 36 -6.32 0.42 -9.47
N VAL A 37 -4.99 0.31 -9.53
CA VAL A 37 -4.19 -0.79 -8.98
C VAL A 37 -3.37 -0.28 -7.82
N TRP A 38 -3.73 -0.74 -6.63
CA TRP A 38 -2.94 -0.49 -5.43
C TRP A 38 -2.32 -1.79 -4.95
N MET A 39 -1.18 -1.68 -4.29
CA MET A 39 -0.51 -2.84 -3.72
C MET A 39 0.27 -2.44 -2.48
N VAL A 40 0.46 -3.42 -1.60
CA VAL A 40 1.21 -3.23 -0.36
C VAL A 40 2.61 -3.82 -0.50
N ILE A 41 3.64 -3.02 -0.26
CA ILE A 41 5.03 -3.47 -0.24
C ILE A 41 5.67 -2.94 1.05
N HIS A 42 6.18 -3.82 1.91
CA HIS A 42 6.77 -3.43 3.21
C HIS A 42 5.85 -2.53 4.07
N ASP A 43 4.59 -2.93 4.24
CA ASP A 43 3.56 -2.21 5.02
C ASP A 43 3.26 -0.79 4.49
N LYS A 44 3.65 -0.50 3.24
CA LYS A 44 3.35 0.75 2.53
C LYS A 44 2.43 0.49 1.37
N VAL A 45 1.49 1.39 1.15
CA VAL A 45 0.53 1.30 0.05
C VAL A 45 1.03 2.14 -1.12
N TYR A 46 1.06 1.53 -2.30
CA TYR A 46 1.52 2.14 -3.54
C TYR A 46 0.45 2.09 -4.62
N ASN A 47 0.20 3.23 -5.27
CA ASN A 47 -0.66 3.31 -6.44
C ASN A 47 0.20 3.19 -7.70
N VAL A 48 0.18 2.00 -8.30
CA VAL A 48 0.95 1.67 -9.50
C VAL A 48 0.10 1.72 -10.78
N THR A 49 -1.11 2.25 -10.72
CA THR A 49 -2.03 2.37 -11.86
C THR A 49 -1.37 2.97 -13.09
N LYS A 50 -0.66 4.09 -12.91
CA LYS A 50 0.02 4.79 -14.02
C LYS A 50 1.34 4.14 -14.43
N TYR A 51 1.76 3.11 -13.72
CA TYR A 51 3.02 2.40 -13.92
C TYR A 51 2.81 1.02 -14.55
N LEU A 52 1.57 0.56 -14.73
CA LEU A 52 1.25 -0.74 -15.32
C LEU A 52 1.94 -0.94 -16.69
N ASP A 53 1.75 0.01 -17.61
CA ASP A 53 2.35 -0.03 -18.95
C ASP A 53 3.88 0.20 -18.95
N ASP A 54 4.39 0.91 -17.94
CA ASP A 54 5.81 1.24 -17.80
C ASP A 54 6.59 0.17 -17.02
N HIS A 55 5.91 -0.86 -16.50
CA HIS A 55 6.53 -1.90 -15.70
C HIS A 55 7.31 -2.90 -16.58
N PRO A 56 8.65 -3.02 -16.43
CA PRO A 56 9.46 -3.92 -17.26
C PRO A 56 9.09 -5.41 -17.11
N GLY A 57 8.46 -5.80 -16.00
CA GLY A 57 7.96 -7.16 -15.76
C GLY A 57 6.58 -7.44 -16.37
N GLY A 58 5.96 -6.44 -17.01
CA GLY A 58 4.61 -6.51 -17.57
C GLY A 58 3.52 -6.07 -16.59
N GLU A 59 2.37 -5.69 -17.13
CA GLU A 59 1.19 -5.30 -16.33
C GLU A 59 0.52 -6.51 -15.64
N GLU A 60 0.60 -7.70 -16.25
CA GLU A 60 -0.06 -8.92 -15.74
C GLU A 60 0.37 -9.25 -14.31
N VAL A 61 1.67 -9.17 -14.02
CA VAL A 61 2.20 -9.48 -12.68
C VAL A 61 1.77 -8.45 -11.63
N LEU A 62 1.52 -7.21 -12.02
CA LEU A 62 0.99 -6.18 -11.13
C LEU A 62 -0.51 -6.39 -10.89
N MET A 63 -1.25 -6.78 -11.94
CA MET A 63 -2.67 -7.09 -11.87
C MET A 63 -2.96 -8.34 -11.02
N ASP A 64 -2.13 -9.39 -11.11
CA ASP A 64 -2.24 -10.59 -10.27
C ASP A 64 -2.09 -10.28 -8.77
N ARG A 65 -1.35 -9.22 -8.44
CA ARG A 65 -1.13 -8.72 -7.08
C ARG A 65 -1.89 -7.43 -6.77
N ALA A 66 -2.81 -7.03 -7.63
CA ALA A 66 -3.62 -5.84 -7.42
C ALA A 66 -4.52 -6.05 -6.20
N GLY A 67 -4.57 -5.03 -5.34
CA GLY A 67 -5.30 -5.06 -4.08
C GLY A 67 -4.70 -5.98 -3.01
N GLN A 68 -3.48 -6.47 -3.19
CA GLN A 68 -2.85 -7.44 -2.28
C GLN A 68 -1.48 -6.97 -1.79
N ASN A 69 -0.94 -7.70 -0.81
CA ASN A 69 0.45 -7.53 -0.39
C ASN A 69 1.37 -8.25 -1.39
N ALA A 70 2.20 -7.45 -2.07
CA ALA A 70 3.14 -7.89 -3.09
C ALA A 70 4.60 -7.85 -2.57
N THR A 71 4.80 -7.75 -1.25
CA THR A 71 6.15 -7.64 -0.66
C THR A 71 7.01 -8.83 -1.01
N GLU A 72 6.48 -10.05 -0.86
CA GLU A 72 7.22 -11.28 -1.16
C GLU A 72 7.60 -11.37 -2.64
N ASP A 73 6.65 -11.14 -3.55
CA ASP A 73 6.90 -11.14 -5.00
C ASP A 73 7.92 -10.06 -5.40
N PHE A 74 7.81 -8.87 -4.82
CA PHE A 74 8.72 -7.75 -5.10
C PHE A 74 10.16 -8.06 -4.67
N GLU A 75 10.33 -8.70 -3.51
CA GLU A 75 11.62 -9.12 -2.98
C GLU A 75 12.21 -10.31 -3.74
N ASP A 76 11.39 -11.30 -4.10
CA ASP A 76 11.80 -12.50 -4.85
C ASP A 76 12.33 -12.17 -6.25
N VAL A 77 11.68 -11.22 -6.94
CA VAL A 77 12.15 -10.71 -8.25
C VAL A 77 13.52 -10.01 -8.12
N GLY A 78 13.86 -9.46 -6.95
CA GLY A 78 15.15 -8.81 -6.73
C GLY A 78 15.28 -7.45 -7.41
N HIS A 79 14.24 -6.61 -7.32
CA HIS A 79 14.22 -5.28 -7.92
C HIS A 79 15.45 -4.42 -7.56
N SER A 80 15.98 -3.71 -8.56
CA SER A 80 17.14 -2.83 -8.41
C SER A 80 16.87 -1.66 -7.45
N ARG A 81 17.93 -1.04 -6.95
CA ARG A 81 17.82 0.14 -6.07
C ARG A 81 17.09 1.31 -6.74
N ASP A 82 17.22 1.44 -8.05
CA ASP A 82 16.56 2.51 -8.80
C ASP A 82 15.06 2.23 -8.96
N ALA A 83 14.67 0.96 -9.17
CA ALA A 83 13.26 0.56 -9.17
C ALA A 83 12.61 0.82 -7.80
N ARG A 84 13.30 0.47 -6.70
CA ARG A 84 12.85 0.79 -5.33
C ARG A 84 12.67 2.30 -5.11
N LYS A 85 13.57 3.13 -5.64
CA LYS A 85 13.42 4.60 -5.59
C LYS A 85 12.29 5.14 -6.47
N GLN A 86 11.98 4.48 -7.58
CA GLN A 86 10.81 4.84 -8.38
C GLN A 86 9.53 4.51 -7.64
N LEU A 87 9.49 3.38 -6.93
CA LEU A 87 8.37 2.95 -6.11
C LEU A 87 7.97 4.01 -5.05
N ASP A 88 8.93 4.66 -4.39
CA ASP A 88 8.68 5.78 -3.45
C ASP A 88 7.81 6.91 -4.04
N LYS A 89 7.81 7.11 -5.36
CA LYS A 89 6.98 8.15 -6.00
C LYS A 89 5.50 7.79 -6.08
N PHE A 90 5.19 6.51 -5.95
CA PHE A 90 3.85 5.94 -6.05
C PHE A 90 3.23 5.68 -4.67
N GLU A 91 3.97 5.95 -3.59
CA GLU A 91 3.53 5.69 -2.21
C GLU A 91 2.38 6.64 -1.83
N VAL A 92 1.20 6.08 -1.59
CA VAL A 92 -0.02 6.84 -1.23
C VAL A 92 -0.25 6.87 0.28
N GLY A 93 0.30 5.92 1.03
CA GLY A 93 0.15 5.84 2.48
C GLY A 93 0.87 4.64 3.08
N GLU A 94 0.62 4.40 4.37
CA GLU A 94 1.08 3.20 5.09
C GLU A 94 -0.13 2.35 5.49
N LEU A 95 0.07 1.04 5.61
CA LEU A 95 -0.95 0.11 6.06
C LEU A 95 -1.10 0.24 7.60
N ALA A 96 -2.34 0.31 8.10
CA ALA A 96 -2.66 0.25 9.55
C ALA A 96 -3.10 -1.14 10.01
#